data_AF-A0A7C7DE01-F1
#
_entry.id   AF-A0A7C7DE01-F1
#
_cell.length_a   1.000
_cell.length_b   1.000
_cell.length_c   1.000
_cell.angle_alpha   90.00
_cell.angle_beta   90.00
_cell.angle_gamma   90.00
#
_symmetry.space_group_name_H-M   'P 1'
#
loop_
_entity.id
_entity.type
_entity.pdbx_description
1 polymer ?
#
loop_
_entity_poly.entity_id
_entity_poly.type
_entity_poly.pdbx_seq_one_letter_code
_entity_poly.pdbx_strand_id
1 'polypeptide(L)'
;MSPDGEGSKQQHGRQCEEGSRVVTVAVEATGGTRVRPGDRVRRGQDLGVAPDFGGRVVCPVSGTVEACGFDPARHVFEITIVADE
;
A
#
# COMPACT_ATOMS: atom_id res chain seq x y z
N MET A 1 17.83 52.27 -19.60
CA MET A 1 18.71 51.36 -18.84
C MET A 1 18.13 49.96 -18.98
N SER A 2 18.78 49.10 -19.76
CA SER A 2 18.59 47.65 -19.66
C SER A 2 19.23 47.15 -18.35
N PRO A 3 18.83 45.97 -17.87
CA PRO A 3 19.72 44.84 -18.10
C PRO A 3 19.03 43.59 -18.62
N ASP A 4 19.80 42.89 -19.44
CA ASP A 4 19.67 41.53 -19.91
C ASP A 4 19.67 40.50 -18.77
N GLY A 5 19.06 39.35 -19.04
CA GLY A 5 19.01 38.20 -18.14
C GLY A 5 18.51 36.96 -18.85
N GLU A 6 19.29 36.50 -19.83
CA GLU A 6 19.16 35.26 -20.58
C GLU A 6 19.16 34.03 -19.64
N GLY A 7 18.34 33.02 -19.95
CA GLY A 7 18.24 31.82 -19.11
C GLY A 7 17.36 30.72 -19.67
N SER A 8 17.60 30.32 -20.92
CA SER A 8 17.12 29.04 -21.45
C SER A 8 17.61 27.88 -20.57
N LYS A 9 16.72 26.94 -20.20
CA LYS A 9 17.02 25.51 -20.13
C LYS A 9 15.74 24.68 -20.01
N GLN A 10 15.50 23.96 -21.10
CA GLN A 10 14.76 22.70 -21.19
C GLN A 10 15.14 21.76 -20.04
N GLN A 11 14.19 20.92 -19.58
CA GLN A 11 14.32 19.47 -19.43
C GLN A 11 13.13 18.96 -18.60
N HIS A 12 12.22 18.19 -19.19
CA HIS A 12 12.31 16.73 -19.40
C HIS A 12 11.86 15.93 -18.17
N GLY A 13 10.76 15.19 -18.35
CA GLY A 13 10.42 14.00 -17.58
C GLY A 13 9.93 14.29 -16.16
N ARG A 14 9.06 13.49 -15.56
CA ARG A 14 8.76 12.09 -15.81
C ARG A 14 7.27 11.90 -15.52
N GLN A 15 6.55 11.46 -16.53
CA GLN A 15 5.91 10.15 -16.56
C GLN A 15 4.73 10.07 -15.60
N CYS A 16 3.55 9.98 -16.20
CA CYS A 16 2.38 9.35 -15.60
C CYS A 16 2.87 8.08 -14.90
N GLU A 17 2.81 8.02 -13.57
CA GLU A 17 3.04 6.75 -12.87
C GLU A 17 1.87 5.84 -13.26
N GLU A 18 2.16 4.89 -14.14
CA GLU A 18 1.31 3.75 -14.49
C GLU A 18 0.72 3.17 -13.20
N GLY A 19 -0.61 3.04 -13.22
CA GLY A 19 -1.48 3.16 -12.05
C GLY A 19 -1.45 1.95 -11.13
N SER A 20 -0.32 1.72 -10.46
CA SER A 20 -0.25 0.77 -9.38
C SER A 20 -1.01 1.30 -8.16
N ARG A 21 -2.22 0.77 -7.93
CA ARG A 21 -3.05 1.16 -6.79
C ARG A 21 -2.53 0.45 -5.54
N VAL A 22 -1.84 1.20 -4.69
CA VAL A 22 -1.45 0.74 -3.35
C VAL A 22 -2.67 0.78 -2.42
N VAL A 23 -2.92 -0.32 -1.71
CA VAL A 23 -4.01 -0.46 -0.75
C VAL A 23 -3.44 -0.90 0.60
N THR A 24 -3.84 -0.20 1.67
CA THR A 24 -3.48 -0.55 3.04
C THR A 24 -4.68 -1.13 3.77
N VAL A 25 -4.47 -2.25 4.45
CA VAL A 25 -5.51 -2.96 5.21
C VAL A 25 -5.01 -3.22 6.63
N ALA A 26 -5.82 -2.90 7.64
CA ALA A 26 -5.49 -3.16 9.04
C ALA A 26 -6.15 -4.46 9.52
N VAL A 27 -5.38 -5.30 10.22
CA VAL A 27 -5.87 -6.50 10.92
C VAL A 27 -5.39 -6.52 12.36
N GLU A 28 -6.13 -7.21 13.22
CA GLU A 28 -5.78 -7.41 14.63
C GLU A 28 -4.42 -8.13 14.79
N ALA A 29 -3.60 -7.70 15.76
CA ALA A 29 -2.22 -8.17 15.90
C ALA A 29 -2.03 -9.44 16.76
N THR A 30 -2.87 -9.68 17.77
CA THR A 30 -2.80 -10.86 18.66
C THR A 30 -2.93 -12.17 17.87
N GLY A 31 -3.86 -12.20 16.90
CA GLY A 31 -4.07 -13.34 16.00
C GLY A 31 -3.04 -13.43 14.86
N GLY A 32 -2.27 -12.38 14.63
CA GLY A 32 -1.30 -12.28 13.54
C GLY A 32 -1.91 -12.06 12.15
N THR A 33 -1.06 -11.78 11.17
CA THR A 33 -1.44 -11.73 9.75
C THR A 33 -1.44 -13.13 9.13
N ARG A 34 -2.31 -13.36 8.15
CA ARG A 34 -2.30 -14.60 7.34
C ARG A 34 -1.38 -14.53 6.12
N VAL A 35 -0.72 -13.40 5.94
CA VAL A 35 0.13 -13.08 4.79
C VAL A 35 1.42 -12.43 5.25
N ARG A 36 2.42 -12.44 4.37
CA ARG A 36 3.75 -11.86 4.57
C ARG A 36 4.16 -11.02 3.35
N PRO A 37 5.11 -10.08 3.52
CA PRO A 37 5.72 -9.39 2.38
C PRO A 37 6.23 -10.38 1.31
N GLY A 38 5.91 -10.10 0.05
CA GLY A 38 6.19 -10.96 -1.10
C GLY A 38 5.07 -11.93 -1.48
N ASP A 39 4.06 -12.13 -0.64
CA ASP A 39 2.94 -13.03 -0.97
C ASP A 39 2.06 -12.45 -2.07
N ARG A 40 1.63 -13.31 -3.01
CA ARG A 40 0.52 -12.98 -3.90
C ARG A 40 -0.81 -13.24 -3.20
N VAL A 41 -1.69 -12.26 -3.30
CA VAL A 41 -3.04 -12.30 -2.71
C VAL A 41 -4.10 -12.12 -3.78
N ARG A 42 -5.27 -12.70 -3.56
CA ARG A 42 -6.43 -12.54 -4.44
C ARG A 42 -7.50 -11.71 -3.76
N ARG A 43 -8.29 -10.97 -4.54
CA ARG A 43 -9.50 -10.33 -4.01
C ARG A 43 -10.40 -11.37 -3.32
N GLY A 44 -10.85 -11.05 -2.10
CA GLY A 44 -11.63 -11.92 -1.23
C GLY A 44 -10.82 -12.89 -0.37
N GLN A 45 -9.48 -12.93 -0.52
CA GLN A 45 -8.62 -13.78 0.31
C GLN A 45 -8.59 -13.30 1.76
N ASP A 46 -8.63 -14.23 2.70
CA ASP A 46 -8.56 -13.97 4.14
C ASP A 46 -7.19 -13.40 4.53
N LEU A 47 -7.16 -12.20 5.12
CA LEU A 47 -5.94 -11.52 5.58
C LEU A 47 -5.74 -11.63 7.09
N GLY A 48 -6.82 -11.85 7.85
CA GLY A 48 -6.81 -11.84 9.31
C GLY A 48 -8.16 -11.46 9.91
N VAL A 49 -8.14 -11.06 11.17
CA VAL A 49 -9.31 -10.64 11.93
C VAL A 49 -9.38 -9.11 11.96
N ALA A 50 -10.58 -8.54 11.96
CA ALA A 50 -10.78 -7.12 12.05
C ALA A 50 -10.29 -6.57 13.41
N PRO A 51 -9.74 -5.35 13.48
CA PRO A 51 -9.23 -4.76 14.74
C PRO A 51 -10.26 -4.68 15.88
N ASP A 52 -11.55 -4.62 15.54
CA ASP A 52 -12.69 -4.60 16.46
C ASP A 52 -13.25 -6.00 16.76
N PHE A 53 -12.58 -7.06 16.28
CA PHE A 53 -13.03 -8.46 16.34
C PHE A 53 -14.39 -8.71 15.68
N GLY A 54 -14.86 -7.80 14.80
CA GLY A 54 -16.16 -7.88 14.14
C GLY A 54 -16.27 -8.97 13.07
N GLY A 55 -15.15 -9.61 12.70
CA GLY A 55 -15.13 -10.68 11.70
C GLY A 55 -13.79 -10.78 10.97
N ARG A 56 -13.82 -11.44 9.82
CA ARG A 56 -12.63 -11.59 8.96
C ARG A 56 -12.45 -10.37 8.09
N VAL A 57 -11.20 -9.98 7.92
CA VAL A 57 -10.79 -8.98 6.93
C VAL A 57 -10.34 -9.73 5.68
N VAL A 58 -10.96 -9.37 4.56
CA VAL A 58 -10.64 -9.96 3.25
C VAL A 58 -9.91 -8.95 2.38
N CYS A 59 -9.05 -9.46 1.51
CA CYS A 59 -8.26 -8.65 0.60
C CYS A 59 -9.19 -7.94 -0.41
N PRO A 60 -9.14 -6.60 -0.53
CA PRO A 60 -10.03 -5.86 -1.43
C PRO A 60 -9.61 -5.98 -2.90
N VAL A 61 -8.34 -6.33 -3.17
CA VAL A 61 -7.73 -6.39 -4.51
C VAL A 61 -6.96 -7.70 -4.69
N SER A 62 -6.66 -8.05 -5.95
CA SER A 62 -5.60 -9.03 -6.23
C SER A 62 -4.29 -8.26 -6.38
N GLY A 63 -3.18 -8.84 -5.93
CA GLY A 63 -1.91 -8.12 -5.94
C GLY A 63 -0.80 -8.82 -5.19
N THR A 64 0.24 -8.07 -4.87
CA THR A 64 1.39 -8.52 -4.07
C THR A 64 1.45 -7.75 -2.76
N VAL A 65 1.64 -8.46 -1.66
CA VAL A 65 1.88 -7.84 -0.36
C VAL A 65 3.28 -7.23 -0.37
N GLU A 66 3.36 -5.92 -0.18
CA GLU A 66 4.61 -5.18 -0.14
C GLU A 66 5.19 -5.14 1.28
N ALA A 67 4.33 -4.91 2.28
CA ALA A 67 4.75 -4.75 3.66
C ALA A 67 3.70 -5.23 4.65
N CYS A 68 4.15 -5.67 5.82
CA CYS A 68 3.33 -5.89 7.02
C CYS A 68 4.01 -5.16 8.19
N GLY A 69 3.45 -4.05 8.62
CA GLY A 69 3.97 -3.24 9.74
C GLY A 69 3.12 -3.40 10.99
N PHE A 70 3.74 -3.49 12.18
CA PHE A 70 3.01 -3.49 13.45
C PHE A 70 2.84 -2.06 13.97
N ASP A 71 1.60 -1.66 14.25
CA ASP A 71 1.28 -0.42 14.96
C ASP A 71 0.99 -0.72 16.44
N PRO A 72 1.92 -0.39 17.37
CA PRO A 72 1.75 -0.65 18.79
C PRO A 72 0.71 0.25 19.46
N ALA A 73 0.39 1.41 18.89
CA ALA A 73 -0.60 2.33 19.48
C ALA A 73 -2.03 1.80 19.27
N ARG A 74 -2.27 1.12 18.15
CA ARG A 74 -3.57 0.55 17.78
C ARG A 74 -3.65 -0.97 17.96
N HIS A 75 -2.52 -1.63 18.23
CA HIS A 75 -2.40 -3.08 18.33
C HIS A 75 -2.88 -3.81 17.07
N VAL A 76 -2.46 -3.32 15.90
CA VAL A 76 -2.83 -3.85 14.58
C VAL A 76 -1.59 -4.11 13.72
N PHE A 77 -1.73 -5.01 12.74
CA PHE A 77 -0.84 -5.06 11.59
C PHE A 77 -1.45 -4.29 10.42
N GLU A 78 -0.67 -3.38 9.84
CA GLU A 78 -0.98 -2.70 8.59
C GLU A 78 -0.31 -3.44 7.44
N ILE A 79 -1.13 -3.98 6.54
CA ILE A 79 -0.73 -4.76 5.38
C ILE A 79 -0.85 -3.85 4.16
N THR A 80 0.27 -3.60 3.49
CA THR A 80 0.33 -2.82 2.24
C THR A 80 0.34 -3.78 1.06
N ILE A 81 -0.54 -3.54 0.09
CA ILE A 81 -0.76 -4.41 -1.06
C ILE A 81 -0.69 -3.56 -2.33
N VAL A 82 0.16 -3.98 -3.24
CA VAL A 82 0.30 -3.40 -4.57
C VAL A 82 -0.63 -4.18 -5.49
N ALA A 83 -1.70 -3.54 -5.98
CA ALA A 83 -2.69 -4.20 -6.81
C ALA A 83 -2.11 -4.62 -8.17
N ASP A 84 -2.50 -5.81 -8.65
CA ASP A 84 -2.33 -6.20 -10.05
C ASP A 84 -3.27 -5.34 -10.92
N GLU A 85 -2.84 -4.94 -12.11
CA GLU A 85 -3.66 -4.18 -13.08
C GLU A 85 -4.90 -4.94 -13.58
#